data_AF-A0A7J4REI2-F1
#
_entry.id   AF-A0A7J4REI2-F1
#
_cell.length_a   1.000
_cell.length_b   1.000
_cell.length_c   1.000
_cell.angle_alpha   90.00
_cell.angle_beta   90.00
_cell.angle_gamma   90.00
#
_symmetry.space_group_name_H-M   'P 1'
#
loop_
_entity.id
_entity.type
_entity.pdbx_description
1 polymer ?
#
loop_
_entity_poly.entity_id
_entity_poly.type
_entity_poly.pdbx_seq_one_letter_code
_entity_poly.pdbx_strand_id
1 'polypeptide(L)'
;MTNDIEADAILLDVEKDISKSFNAVLGATIAVCIVFLFLSANFGNAVTQITGEGNSSSGEYVPLWERYLQDYSTDGPHGYVLETGTYQMLETANEWNSTHHFVEYELPLEEGGAAPNGL
;
A
#
# COMPACT_ATOMS: atom_id res chain seq x y z
N MET A 1 62.33 -45.92 7.42
CA MET A 1 62.69 -44.82 6.52
C MET A 1 61.73 -44.72 5.34
N THR A 2 61.38 -45.79 4.62
CA THR A 2 60.39 -45.72 3.52
C THR A 2 58.93 -45.60 4.00
N ASN A 3 58.58 -46.28 5.10
CA ASN A 3 57.21 -46.27 5.64
C ASN A 3 56.76 -44.90 6.18
N ASP A 4 57.70 -44.07 6.61
CA ASP A 4 57.43 -42.76 7.20
C ASP A 4 57.02 -41.74 6.12
N ILE A 5 57.58 -41.88 4.90
CA ILE A 5 57.28 -41.00 3.75
C ILE A 5 55.90 -41.31 3.15
N GLU A 6 55.48 -42.59 3.13
CA GLU A 6 54.14 -42.96 2.66
C GLU A 6 53.03 -42.47 3.61
N ALA A 7 53.27 -42.53 4.93
CA ALA A 7 52.31 -42.04 5.91
C ALA A 7 52.12 -40.51 5.81
N ASP A 8 53.21 -39.75 5.66
CA ASP A 8 53.17 -38.29 5.47
C ASP A 8 52.48 -37.89 4.16
N ALA A 9 52.70 -38.64 3.07
CA ALA A 9 52.06 -38.39 1.79
C ALA A 9 50.52 -38.59 1.84
N ILE A 10 50.06 -39.64 2.54
CA ILE A 10 48.63 -39.91 2.74
C ILE A 10 48.00 -38.81 3.60
N LEU A 11 48.66 -38.38 4.67
CA LEU A 11 48.16 -37.33 5.55
C LEU A 11 48.02 -35.99 4.82
N LEU A 12 49.00 -35.65 3.98
CA LEU A 12 48.98 -34.43 3.18
C LEU A 12 47.87 -34.42 2.11
N ASP A 13 47.57 -35.56 1.49
CA ASP A 13 46.45 -35.66 0.54
C ASP A 13 45.08 -35.57 1.26
N VAL A 14 44.94 -36.16 2.45
CA VAL A 14 43.74 -36.00 3.28
C VAL A 14 43.52 -34.54 3.69
N GLU A 15 44.57 -33.85 4.13
CA GLU A 15 44.50 -32.43 4.51
C GLU A 15 44.17 -31.52 3.32
N LYS A 16 44.71 -31.85 2.14
CA LYS A 16 44.42 -31.15 0.88
C LYS A 16 42.96 -31.33 0.45
N ASP A 17 42.39 -32.52 0.59
CA ASP A 17 40.99 -32.78 0.24
C ASP A 17 40.00 -32.18 1.25
N ILE A 18 40.37 -32.13 2.53
CA ILE A 18 39.65 -31.37 3.56
C ILE A 18 39.68 -29.87 3.23
N SER A 19 40.83 -29.33 2.84
CA SER A 19 40.97 -27.91 2.49
C SER A 19 40.18 -27.53 1.22
N LYS A 20 40.15 -28.41 0.21
CA LYS A 20 39.33 -28.21 -1.00
C LYS A 20 37.84 -28.23 -0.68
N SER A 21 37.39 -29.22 0.09
CA SER A 21 35.97 -29.33 0.47
C SER A 21 35.53 -28.17 1.35
N PHE A 22 36.38 -27.71 2.27
CA PHE A 22 36.12 -26.53 3.09
C PHE A 22 35.97 -25.25 2.25
N ASN A 23 36.90 -25.00 1.32
CA ASN A 23 36.82 -23.85 0.40
C ASN A 23 35.59 -23.94 -0.51
N ALA A 24 35.26 -25.14 -1.00
CA ALA A 24 34.07 -25.37 -1.81
C ALA A 24 32.78 -25.06 -1.04
N VAL A 25 32.67 -25.48 0.23
CA VAL A 25 31.52 -25.18 1.08
C VAL A 25 31.42 -23.69 1.39
N LEU A 26 32.54 -23.03 1.67
CA LEU A 26 32.58 -21.59 1.91
C LEU A 26 32.19 -20.77 0.66
N GLY A 27 32.65 -21.19 -0.52
CA GLY A 27 32.23 -20.61 -1.79
C GLY A 27 30.74 -20.82 -2.07
N ALA A 28 30.21 -22.01 -1.74
CA ALA A 28 28.79 -22.32 -1.91
C ALA A 28 27.88 -21.46 -1.02
N THR A 29 28.24 -21.24 0.25
CA THR A 29 27.43 -20.39 1.14
C THR A 29 27.43 -18.94 0.68
N ILE A 30 28.57 -18.41 0.25
CA ILE A 30 28.67 -17.06 -0.31
C ILE A 30 27.81 -16.93 -1.58
N ALA A 31 27.87 -17.91 -2.49
CA ALA A 31 27.06 -17.91 -3.70
C ALA A 31 25.55 -17.91 -3.39
N VAL A 32 25.11 -18.74 -2.43
CA VAL A 32 23.71 -18.78 -1.98
C VAL A 32 23.28 -17.44 -1.38
N CYS A 33 24.11 -16.83 -0.52
CA CYS A 33 23.83 -15.52 0.05
C CYS A 33 23.69 -14.43 -1.04
N ILE A 34 24.55 -14.44 -2.06
CA ILE A 34 24.48 -13.49 -3.18
C ILE A 34 23.16 -13.66 -3.96
N VAL A 35 22.74 -14.90 -4.24
CA VAL A 35 21.46 -15.18 -4.90
C VAL A 35 20.28 -14.64 -4.08
N PHE A 36 20.27 -14.87 -2.77
CA PHE A 36 19.23 -14.32 -1.88
C PHE A 36 19.25 -12.79 -1.80
N LEU A 37 20.42 -12.15 -1.83
CA LEU A 37 20.53 -10.69 -1.91
C LEU A 37 19.97 -10.15 -3.21
N PHE A 38 20.23 -10.80 -4.35
CA PHE A 38 19.64 -10.42 -5.64
C PHE A 38 18.12 -10.62 -5.65
N LEU A 39 17.63 -11.75 -5.10
CA LEU A 39 16.21 -11.98 -4.93
C LEU A 39 15.58 -10.88 -4.07
N SER A 40 16.16 -10.55 -2.91
CA SER A 40 15.67 -9.49 -2.02
C SER A 40 15.66 -8.11 -2.68
N ALA A 41 16.73 -7.75 -3.41
CA ALA A 41 16.83 -6.47 -4.11
C ALA A 41 15.79 -6.33 -5.23
N ASN A 42 15.50 -7.42 -5.95
CA ASN A 42 14.46 -7.43 -6.99
C ASN A 42 13.04 -7.58 -6.41
N PHE A 43 12.90 -8.27 -5.28
CA PHE A 43 11.61 -8.43 -4.58
C PHE A 43 11.13 -7.11 -4.00
N GLY A 44 12.01 -6.21 -3.56
CA GLY A 44 11.63 -4.86 -3.13
C GLY A 44 10.83 -4.14 -4.22
N ASN A 45 11.32 -4.14 -5.46
CA ASN A 45 10.63 -3.50 -6.59
C ASN A 45 9.35 -4.26 -7.00
N ALA A 46 9.38 -5.60 -7.00
CA ALA A 46 8.19 -6.41 -7.32
C ALA A 46 7.09 -6.26 -6.25
N VAL A 47 7.45 -6.21 -4.97
CA VAL A 47 6.52 -5.97 -3.86
C VAL A 47 6.04 -4.53 -3.86
N THR A 48 6.86 -3.51 -4.13
CA THR A 48 6.36 -2.12 -4.26
C THR A 48 5.38 -1.98 -5.43
N GLN A 49 5.56 -2.73 -6.53
CA GLN A 49 4.60 -2.77 -7.63
C GLN A 49 3.29 -3.51 -7.28
N ILE A 50 3.34 -4.54 -6.43
CA ILE A 50 2.16 -5.34 -6.02
C ILE A 50 1.43 -4.71 -4.82
N THR A 51 2.16 -4.15 -3.86
CA THR A 51 1.67 -3.54 -2.62
C THR A 51 1.27 -2.08 -2.82
N GLY A 52 1.43 -1.53 -4.03
CA GLY A 52 0.88 -0.22 -4.36
C GLY A 52 1.30 0.82 -3.34
N GLU A 53 2.60 1.03 -3.16
CA GLU A 53 3.07 2.28 -2.53
C GLU A 53 2.95 3.42 -3.55
N GLY A 54 1.72 3.60 -4.02
CA GLY A 54 1.22 4.87 -4.50
C GLY A 54 1.09 5.77 -3.29
N ASN A 55 2.22 6.36 -2.90
CA ASN A 55 2.25 7.69 -2.29
C ASN A 55 1.76 8.73 -3.32
N SER A 56 0.62 8.44 -3.95
CA SER A 56 -0.09 9.30 -4.87
C SER A 56 -1.06 10.09 -4.00
N SER A 57 -0.57 11.21 -3.46
CA SER A 57 -1.42 12.28 -2.90
C SER A 57 -2.22 12.99 -4.02
N SER A 58 -2.74 12.22 -4.96
CA SER A 58 -3.46 12.61 -6.16
C SER A 58 -4.61 11.62 -6.22
N GLY A 59 -5.73 11.98 -5.59
CA GLY A 59 -6.90 11.13 -5.41
C GLY A 59 -7.23 10.33 -6.66
N GLU A 60 -7.15 9.01 -6.54
CA GLU A 60 -7.60 8.08 -7.56
C GLU A 60 -9.07 8.39 -7.87
N TYR A 61 -9.40 8.56 -9.15
CA TYR A 61 -10.76 8.84 -9.55
C TYR A 61 -11.61 7.59 -9.29
N VAL A 62 -12.40 7.62 -8.20
CA VAL A 62 -13.34 6.55 -7.87
C VAL A 62 -14.66 6.80 -8.61
N PRO A 63 -15.16 5.83 -9.41
CA PRO A 63 -16.42 5.99 -10.13
C PRO A 63 -17.60 6.13 -9.15
N LEU A 64 -18.67 6.77 -9.59
CA LEU A 64 -19.76 7.20 -8.71
C LEU A 64 -20.38 6.03 -7.91
N TRP A 65 -20.54 4.87 -8.55
CA TRP A 65 -21.11 3.68 -7.94
C TRP A 65 -20.19 2.98 -6.94
N GLU A 66 -18.88 3.28 -6.90
CA GLU A 66 -17.94 2.72 -5.92
C GLU A 66 -17.62 3.69 -4.78
N ARG A 67 -18.07 4.96 -4.89
CA ARG A 67 -17.76 6.01 -3.91
C ARG A 67 -18.33 5.73 -2.51
N TYR A 68 -19.40 4.95 -2.41
CA TYR A 68 -19.98 4.57 -1.11
C TYR A 68 -19.09 3.62 -0.30
N LEU A 69 -18.09 2.99 -0.94
CA LEU A 69 -17.11 2.11 -0.29
C LEU A 69 -15.89 2.87 0.24
N GLN A 70 -15.72 4.15 -0.12
CA GLN A 70 -14.61 4.96 0.34
C GLN A 70 -14.84 5.42 1.78
N ASP A 71 -13.76 5.50 2.54
CA ASP A 71 -13.78 6.11 3.86
C ASP A 71 -14.11 7.60 3.74
N TYR A 72 -14.94 8.09 4.66
CA TYR A 72 -15.31 9.49 4.70
C TYR A 72 -14.14 10.31 5.25
N SER A 73 -13.58 11.24 4.45
CA SER A 73 -12.50 12.12 4.89
C SER A 73 -13.05 13.24 5.77
N THR A 74 -12.70 13.24 7.05
CA THR A 74 -13.05 14.29 8.01
C THR A 74 -11.97 15.35 8.19
N ASP A 75 -10.79 15.14 7.61
CA ASP A 75 -9.58 15.93 7.91
C ASP A 75 -9.40 17.12 6.96
N GLY A 76 -10.33 17.30 6.02
CA GLY A 76 -10.33 18.43 5.10
C GLY A 76 -10.57 19.77 5.81
N PRO A 77 -10.21 20.90 5.17
CA PRO A 77 -10.39 22.24 5.73
C PRO A 77 -11.86 22.62 5.98
N HIS A 78 -12.81 21.84 5.45
CA HIS A 78 -14.25 22.04 5.60
C HIS A 78 -14.92 20.97 6.48
N GLY A 79 -14.14 20.17 7.21
CA GLY A 79 -14.66 19.24 8.23
C GLY A 79 -14.99 19.97 9.53
N TYR A 80 -16.07 20.75 9.55
CA TYR A 80 -16.56 21.40 10.77
C TYR A 80 -17.80 20.70 11.31
N VAL A 81 -17.79 20.44 12.61
CA VAL A 81 -18.98 20.05 13.35
C VAL A 81 -19.75 21.32 13.68
N LEU A 82 -21.02 21.42 13.29
CA LEU A 82 -21.86 22.60 13.55
C LEU A 82 -21.93 22.92 15.05
N GLU A 83 -22.18 21.90 15.88
CA GLU A 83 -22.13 21.95 17.34
C GLU A 83 -21.66 20.61 17.88
N THR A 84 -20.68 20.63 18.78
CA THR A 84 -20.18 19.42 19.44
C THR A 84 -21.16 18.98 20.52
N GLY A 85 -21.73 17.79 20.41
CA GLY A 85 -22.63 17.24 21.42
C GLY A 85 -23.44 16.05 20.92
N THR A 86 -24.34 15.55 21.77
CA THR A 86 -25.28 14.51 21.38
C THR A 86 -26.37 15.13 20.51
N TYR A 87 -26.38 14.78 19.23
CA TYR A 87 -27.49 15.13 18.34
C TYR A 87 -28.75 14.41 18.78
N GLN A 88 -29.84 15.15 18.90
CA GLN A 88 -31.17 14.62 19.16
C GLN A 88 -32.11 15.05 18.04
N MET A 89 -33.10 14.22 17.76
CA MET A 89 -34.13 14.53 16.77
C MET A 89 -34.93 15.74 17.28
N LEU A 90 -35.04 16.78 16.45
CA LEU A 90 -35.89 17.91 16.76
C LEU A 90 -37.32 17.53 16.37
N GLU A 91 -38.12 17.11 17.35
CA GLU A 91 -39.52 16.76 17.11
C GLU A 91 -40.27 17.94 16.50
N THR A 92 -40.84 17.73 15.32
CA THR A 92 -41.73 18.70 14.66
C THR A 92 -43.07 18.05 14.42
N ALA A 93 -44.10 18.84 14.13
CA ALA A 93 -45.45 18.30 13.86
C ALA A 93 -45.57 17.51 12.54
N ASN A 94 -44.49 17.35 11.77
CA ASN A 94 -44.46 16.60 10.52
C ASN A 94 -43.70 15.28 10.67
N GLU A 95 -43.83 14.41 9.68
CA GLU A 95 -43.22 13.07 9.65
C GLU A 95 -41.69 13.09 9.52
N TRP A 96 -41.10 14.26 9.23
CA TRP A 96 -39.69 14.42 8.90
C TRP A 96 -38.86 15.09 10.01
N ASN A 97 -39.47 15.44 11.15
CA ASN A 97 -38.78 16.06 12.29
C ASN A 97 -37.81 17.19 11.88
N SER A 98 -38.28 18.05 10.97
CA SER A 98 -37.49 19.13 10.36
C SER A 98 -38.37 20.29 9.91
N THR A 99 -37.80 21.50 9.85
CA THR A 99 -38.48 22.68 9.30
C THR A 99 -37.90 22.99 7.93
N HIS A 100 -38.74 22.98 6.89
CA HIS A 100 -38.33 23.28 5.52
C HIS A 100 -38.73 24.71 5.16
N HIS A 101 -37.75 25.52 4.77
CA HIS A 101 -37.97 26.85 4.24
C HIS A 101 -37.73 26.81 2.73
N PHE A 102 -38.79 27.01 1.94
CA PHE A 102 -38.67 27.18 0.51
C PHE A 102 -38.32 28.64 0.22
N VAL A 103 -37.21 28.86 -0.49
CA VAL A 103 -36.84 30.17 -1.01
C VAL A 103 -37.12 30.14 -2.51
N GLU A 104 -38.03 30.99 -2.95
CA GLU A 104 -38.28 31.19 -4.36
C GLU A 104 -37.08 31.93 -4.97
N TYR A 105 -36.39 31.28 -5.89
CA TYR A 105 -35.26 31.86 -6.61
C TYR A 105 -35.44 31.61 -8.11
N GLU A 106 -35.40 32.67 -8.91
CA GLU A 106 -35.37 32.56 -10.36
C GLU A 106 -33.92 32.32 -10.79
N LEU A 107 -33.64 31.11 -11.30
CA LEU A 107 -32.33 30.79 -11.87
C LEU A 107 -32.12 31.56 -13.18
N PRO A 108 -31.00 32.31 -13.32
CA PRO A 108 -30.63 32.90 -14.59
C PRO A 108 -30.48 31.83 -15.68
N LEU A 109 -30.89 32.15 -16.91
CA LEU A 109 -30.72 31.27 -18.08
C LEU A 109 -29.24 30.88 -18.30
N GLU A 110 -28.32 31.74 -17.89
CA GLU A 110 -26.87 31.54 -17.98
C GLU A 110 -26.35 30.43 -17.05
N GLU A 111 -27.06 30.11 -15.95
CA GLU A 111 -26.70 29.02 -15.02
C GLU A 111 -27.00 27.63 -15.60
N GLY A 112 -27.62 27.55 -16.79
CA GLY A 112 -27.72 26.30 -17.57
C GLY A 112 -28.45 25.15 -16.85
N GLY A 113 -29.36 25.48 -15.93
CA GLY A 113 -30.13 24.50 -15.16
C GLY A 113 -30.97 23.57 -16.04
N ALA A 114 -31.46 22.48 -15.45
CA ALA A 114 -32.18 21.41 -16.16
C ALA A 114 -33.47 21.84 -16.89
N ALA A 115 -33.94 23.08 -16.71
CA ALA A 115 -35.04 23.69 -17.46
C ALA A 115 -34.58 25.01 -18.12
N PRO A 116 -33.77 24.96 -19.21
CA PRO A 116 -33.16 26.14 -19.82
C PRO A 116 -34.15 27.11 -20.50
N ASN A 117 -35.43 26.77 -20.56
CA ASN A 117 -36.43 27.52 -21.32
C ASN A 117 -37.83 27.51 -20.71
N GLY A 118 -37.96 27.07 -19.45
CA GLY A 118 -39.20 27.22 -18.65
C GLY A 118 -40.50 26.74 -19.31
N LEU A 119 -40.42 25.83 -20.29
CA LEU A 119 -41.52 25.28 -21.09
C LEU A 119 -41.64 23.78 -20.88
#